data_AF-A0A914GTP0-F1
#
_entry.id   AF-A0A914GTP0-F1
#
_cell.length_a   1.000
_cell.length_b   1.000
_cell.length_c   1.000
_cell.angle_alpha   90.00
_cell.angle_beta   90.00
_cell.angle_gamma   90.00
#
_symmetry.space_group_name_H-M   'P 1'
#
loop_
_entity.id
_entity.type
_entity.pdbx_description
1 polymer ?
#
loop_
_entity_poly.entity_id
_entity_poly.type
_entity_poly.pdbx_seq_one_letter_code
_entity_poly.pdbx_strand_id
1 'polypeptide(L)'
;MRDANTDRSPADTAIREAYEEIGLPPAFVRVVGALRPVTASRYNIRIIPIVALMSDRRLREFRPFYSSEFPSDFSPQQNFVVFGITAALCFVAAVAILRRLPKFVAGDNEQKIAAKLLTKMFDQLICANLSPFESANGRPAKLGTSKL
;
A
#
# COMPACT_ATOMS: atom_id res chain seq x y z
N MET A 1 -6.35 -16.98 -17.51
CA MET A 1 -5.50 -16.59 -16.37
C MET A 1 -4.06 -16.79 -16.82
N ARG A 2 -3.22 -15.74 -16.84
CA ARG A 2 -1.80 -15.86 -17.22
C ARG A 2 -1.04 -16.56 -16.10
N ASP A 3 -0.04 -17.36 -16.44
CA ASP A 3 0.73 -18.12 -15.45
C ASP A 3 1.53 -17.16 -14.54
N ALA A 4 1.29 -17.24 -13.23
CA ALA A 4 2.00 -16.45 -12.20
C ALA A 4 3.53 -16.61 -12.26
N ASN A 5 4.02 -17.64 -12.94
CA ASN A 5 5.45 -17.94 -13.09
C ASN A 5 6.14 -17.15 -14.22
N THR A 6 5.40 -16.26 -14.91
CA THR A 6 5.95 -15.40 -15.97
C THR A 6 6.34 -14.00 -15.48
N ASP A 7 5.87 -13.61 -14.30
CA ASP A 7 6.20 -12.33 -13.68
C ASP A 7 7.64 -12.35 -13.12
N ARG A 8 8.40 -11.28 -13.38
CA ARG A 8 9.84 -11.21 -13.06
C ARG A 8 10.10 -10.95 -11.58
N SER A 9 9.11 -10.40 -10.88
CA SER A 9 9.18 -10.06 -9.47
C SER A 9 7.80 -10.08 -8.82
N PRO A 10 7.71 -10.22 -7.47
CA PRO A 10 6.45 -10.07 -6.76
C PRO A 10 5.78 -8.71 -6.97
N ALA A 11 6.55 -7.65 -7.26
CA ALA A 11 6.01 -6.33 -7.58
C ALA A 11 5.32 -6.31 -8.94
N ASP A 12 5.88 -7.00 -9.95
CA ASP A 12 5.25 -7.13 -11.26
C ASP A 12 3.92 -7.89 -11.17
N THR A 13 3.90 -8.98 -10.39
CA THR A 13 2.65 -9.71 -10.08
C THR A 13 1.63 -8.79 -9.42
N ALA A 14 2.00 -8.07 -8.36
CA ALA A 14 1.06 -7.19 -7.66
C ALA A 14 0.50 -6.07 -8.55
N ILE A 15 1.32 -5.48 -9.43
CA ILE A 15 0.90 -4.45 -10.39
C ILE A 15 -0.05 -5.04 -11.43
N ARG A 16 0.26 -6.22 -11.97
CA ARG A 16 -0.59 -6.91 -12.96
C ARG A 16 -1.94 -7.26 -12.38
N GLU A 17 -1.98 -7.90 -11.21
CA GLU A 17 -3.24 -8.29 -10.56
C GLU A 17 -4.09 -7.05 -10.24
N ALA A 18 -3.49 -5.97 -9.72
CA ALA A 18 -4.24 -4.74 -9.47
C ALA A 18 -4.84 -4.12 -10.75
N TYR A 19 -4.17 -4.26 -11.90
CA TYR A 19 -4.73 -3.87 -13.18
C TYR A 19 -5.88 -4.79 -13.63
N GLU A 20 -5.73 -6.11 -13.47
CA GLU A 20 -6.73 -7.09 -13.90
C GLU A 20 -7.99 -7.11 -13.01
N GLU A 21 -7.84 -6.90 -11.70
CA GLU A 21 -8.93 -6.94 -10.71
C GLU A 21 -9.72 -5.62 -10.61
N ILE A 22 -9.01 -4.49 -10.55
CA ILE A 22 -9.61 -3.17 -10.29
C ILE A 22 -9.33 -2.12 -11.37
N GLY A 23 -8.61 -2.47 -12.43
CA GLY A 23 -8.27 -1.55 -13.51
C GLY A 23 -7.19 -0.53 -13.18
N LEU A 24 -6.38 -0.76 -12.13
CA LEU A 24 -5.35 0.18 -11.69
C LEU A 24 -4.23 0.31 -12.73
N PRO A 25 -4.07 1.45 -13.43
CA PRO A 25 -3.01 1.59 -14.42
C PRO A 25 -1.63 1.57 -13.73
N PRO A 26 -0.64 0.80 -14.22
CA PRO A 26 0.69 0.74 -13.60
C PRO A 26 1.35 2.12 -13.42
N ALA A 27 1.11 3.05 -14.35
CA ALA A 27 1.64 4.41 -14.31
C ALA A 27 1.01 5.32 -13.22
N PHE A 28 -0.06 4.87 -12.55
CA PHE A 28 -0.71 5.65 -11.48
C PHE A 28 -0.01 5.51 -10.14
N VAL A 29 0.84 4.48 -10.00
CA VAL A 29 1.47 4.13 -8.73
C VAL A 29 2.98 4.07 -8.85
N ARG A 30 3.65 4.35 -7.73
CA ARG A 30 5.08 4.12 -7.56
C ARG A 30 5.28 3.11 -6.45
N VAL A 31 5.85 1.96 -6.78
CA VAL A 31 6.23 0.95 -5.79
C VAL A 31 7.29 1.54 -4.87
N VAL A 32 7.07 1.38 -3.56
CA VAL A 32 7.94 1.89 -2.50
C VAL A 32 8.81 0.77 -1.93
N GLY A 33 8.26 -0.43 -1.89
CA GLY A 33 8.97 -1.62 -1.41
C GLY A 33 8.01 -2.73 -1.02
N ALA A 34 8.58 -3.85 -0.58
CA ALA A 34 7.83 -4.96 -0.01
C ALA A 34 7.86 -4.89 1.52
N LEU A 35 6.75 -5.27 2.15
CA LEU A 35 6.75 -5.61 3.57
C LEU A 35 7.30 -7.02 3.76
N ARG A 36 7.58 -7.37 5.02
CA ARG A 36 8.02 -8.72 5.34
C ARG A 36 6.97 -9.75 4.90
N PRO A 37 7.38 -10.85 4.23
CA PRO A 37 6.45 -11.90 3.85
C PRO A 37 5.70 -12.48 5.05
N VAL A 38 4.41 -12.73 4.87
CA VAL A 38 3.53 -13.34 5.85
C VAL A 38 3.13 -14.72 5.34
N THR A 39 3.16 -15.73 6.20
CA THR A 39 2.71 -17.08 5.84
C THR A 39 1.34 -17.31 6.45
N ALA A 40 0.33 -17.53 5.61
CA ALA A 40 -0.99 -17.97 6.03
C ALA A 40 -0.91 -19.48 6.31
N SER A 41 -0.76 -19.82 7.59
CA SER A 41 -0.49 -21.19 8.07
C SER A 41 -1.55 -22.21 7.64
N ARG A 42 -2.82 -21.80 7.53
CA ARG A 42 -3.93 -22.69 7.18
C ARG A 42 -3.81 -23.31 5.78
N TYR A 43 -3.20 -22.59 4.84
CA TYR A 43 -3.14 -23.00 3.43
C TYR A 43 -1.71 -23.13 2.91
N ASN A 44 -0.70 -22.97 3.79
CA ASN A 44 0.71 -22.90 3.42
C ASN A 44 0.99 -21.86 2.31
N ILE A 45 0.23 -20.76 2.30
CA ILE A 45 0.37 -19.69 1.31
C ILE A 45 1.35 -18.66 1.85
N ARG A 46 2.37 -18.33 1.05
CA ARG A 46 3.30 -17.23 1.32
C ARG A 46 2.82 -15.98 0.60
N ILE A 47 2.57 -14.92 1.37
CA ILE A 47 2.12 -13.61 0.89
C ILE A 47 3.30 -12.65 0.98
N ILE A 48 3.60 -11.95 -0.12
CA ILE A 48 4.62 -10.89 -0.18
C ILE A 48 3.88 -9.56 -0.40
N PRO A 49 3.65 -8.75 0.65
CA PRO A 49 2.87 -7.52 0.52
C PRO A 49 3.72 -6.43 -0.17
N ILE A 50 3.21 -5.86 -1.25
CA ILE A 50 3.84 -4.76 -1.97
C ILE A 50 3.14 -3.45 -1.62
N VAL A 51 3.92 -2.43 -1.25
CA VAL A 51 3.42 -1.10 -0.92
C VAL A 51 3.74 -0.16 -2.08
N ALA A 52 2.72 0.53 -2.58
CA ALA A 52 2.86 1.53 -3.63
C ALA A 52 2.13 2.83 -3.25
N LEU A 53 2.61 3.96 -3.75
CA LEU A 53 2.02 5.27 -3.53
C LEU A 53 1.32 5.76 -4.79
N MET A 54 0.15 6.34 -4.60
CA MET A 54 -0.63 7.04 -5.62
C MET A 54 -0.76 8.51 -5.21
N SER A 55 -0.57 9.43 -6.16
CA SER A 55 -0.81 10.86 -5.91
C SER A 55 -2.31 11.15 -5.78
N ASP A 56 -2.67 12.18 -5.02
CA ASP A 56 -4.06 12.65 -4.88
C ASP A 56 -4.73 12.96 -6.23
N ARG A 57 -3.95 13.49 -7.19
CA ARG A 57 -4.43 13.75 -8.56
C ARG A 57 -4.86 12.43 -9.23
N ARG A 58 -4.00 11.42 -9.22
CA ARG A 58 -4.30 10.09 -9.79
C ARG A 58 -5.46 9.41 -9.08
N LEU A 59 -5.56 9.56 -7.76
CA LEU A 59 -6.68 9.03 -6.99
C LEU A 59 -8.03 9.62 -7.45
N ARG A 60 -8.08 10.92 -7.72
CA ARG A 60 -9.29 11.58 -8.26
C ARG A 60 -9.60 11.21 -9.70
N GLU A 61 -8.57 10.94 -10.51
CA GLU A 61 -8.70 10.47 -11.90
C GLU A 61 -9.10 9.00 -11.99
N PHE A 62 -8.76 8.19 -10.97
CA PHE A 62 -8.97 6.75 -10.99
C PHE A 62 -10.45 6.38 -11.01
N ARG A 63 -10.81 5.48 -11.94
CA ARG A 63 -12.15 4.91 -12.09
C ARG A 63 -12.00 3.39 -12.07
N PRO A 64 -12.21 2.74 -10.91
CA PRO A 64 -12.09 1.30 -10.84
C PRO A 64 -13.17 0.65 -11.68
N PHE A 65 -12.80 -0.38 -12.43
CA PHE A 65 -13.74 -1.39 -12.88
C PHE A 65 -13.48 -2.64 -12.06
N TYR A 66 -14.51 -3.39 -11.72
CA TYR A 66 -14.33 -4.63 -10.99
C TYR A 66 -14.43 -5.80 -11.96
N SER A 67 -13.53 -6.78 -11.86
CA SER A 67 -13.66 -8.02 -12.61
C SER A 67 -14.97 -8.74 -12.25
N SER A 68 -15.42 -9.67 -13.09
CA SER A 68 -16.66 -10.44 -12.86
C SER A 68 -16.66 -11.29 -11.59
N GLU A 69 -15.52 -11.38 -10.89
CA GLU A 69 -15.40 -12.03 -9.58
C GLU A 69 -16.01 -11.20 -8.46
N PHE A 70 -16.32 -9.93 -8.71
CA PHE A 70 -16.97 -9.05 -7.75
C PHE A 70 -18.49 -9.09 -7.89
N PRO A 71 -19.23 -9.13 -6.77
CA PRO A 71 -20.70 -9.07 -6.80
C PRO A 71 -21.16 -7.78 -7.48
N SER A 72 -22.12 -7.90 -8.40
CA SER A 72 -22.73 -6.78 -9.14
C SER A 72 -23.50 -5.78 -8.24
N ASP A 73 -23.76 -6.15 -6.99
CA ASP A 73 -24.59 -5.37 -6.04
C ASP A 73 -23.75 -4.43 -5.16
N PHE A 74 -22.71 -3.84 -5.73
CA PHE A 74 -21.86 -2.89 -5.01
C PHE A 74 -22.61 -1.57 -4.83
N SER A 75 -23.19 -1.35 -3.65
CA SER A 75 -23.81 -0.09 -3.29
C SER A 75 -22.80 0.82 -2.57
N PRO A 76 -22.71 2.12 -2.91
CA PRO A 76 -21.75 3.04 -2.30
C PRO A 76 -21.97 3.32 -0.80
N GLN A 77 -22.96 2.69 -0.16
CA GLN A 77 -23.33 2.87 1.25
C GLN A 77 -23.06 1.61 2.10
N GLN A 78 -22.23 0.68 1.62
CA GLN A 78 -21.85 -0.49 2.41
C GLN A 78 -20.81 -0.17 3.47
N ASN A 79 -21.06 -0.65 4.69
CA ASN A 79 -20.06 -0.66 5.75
C ASN A 79 -19.09 -1.81 5.52
N PHE A 80 -17.82 -1.49 5.30
CA PHE A 80 -16.77 -2.50 5.16
C PHE A 80 -16.09 -2.74 6.51
N VAL A 81 -16.00 -4.02 6.91
CA VAL A 81 -15.23 -4.44 8.08
C VAL A 81 -13.98 -5.15 7.58
N VAL A 82 -12.80 -4.63 7.93
CA VAL A 82 -11.51 -5.24 7.59
C VAL A 82 -10.93 -5.90 8.84
N PHE A 83 -10.56 -7.18 8.75
CA PHE A 83 -10.02 -7.96 9.87
C PHE A 83 -8.84 -8.85 9.45
N GLY A 84 -8.16 -9.46 10.42
CA GLY A 84 -7.13 -10.47 10.19
C GLY A 84 -5.84 -9.93 9.58
N ILE A 85 -5.22 -10.71 8.69
CA ILE A 85 -3.92 -10.36 8.08
C ILE A 85 -4.03 -9.06 7.27
N THR A 86 -5.13 -8.84 6.55
CA THR A 86 -5.36 -7.61 5.78
C THR A 86 -5.35 -6.38 6.68
N ALA A 87 -6.08 -6.40 7.80
CA ALA A 87 -6.09 -5.30 8.76
C ALA A 87 -4.69 -5.04 9.34
N ALA A 88 -3.96 -6.09 9.70
CA ALA A 88 -2.59 -5.97 10.23
C ALA A 88 -1.62 -5.39 9.21
N LEU A 89 -1.69 -5.79 7.94
CA LEU A 89 -0.85 -5.25 6.87
C LEU A 89 -1.14 -3.76 6.61
N CYS A 90 -2.43 -3.38 6.55
CA CYS A 90 -2.83 -1.98 6.40
C CYS A 90 -2.31 -1.13 7.57
N PHE A 91 -2.42 -1.64 8.80
CA PHE A 91 -1.92 -0.97 9.98
C PHE A 91 -0.41 -0.74 9.93
N VAL A 92 0.34 -1.79 9.60
CA VAL A 92 1.80 -1.76 9.50
C VAL A 92 2.26 -0.80 8.40
N ALA A 93 1.62 -0.84 7.24
CA ALA A 93 1.88 0.10 6.15
C ALA A 93 1.59 1.56 6.58
N ALA A 94 0.46 1.80 7.26
CA ALA A 94 0.10 3.13 7.74
C ALA A 94 1.12 3.67 8.75
N VAL A 95 1.53 2.87 9.73
CA VAL A 95 2.55 3.29 10.72
C VAL A 95 3.90 3.55 10.02
N ALA A 96 4.30 2.69 9.09
CA ALA A 96 5.54 2.83 8.34
C ALA A 96 5.59 4.11 7.49
N ILE A 97 4.48 4.44 6.81
CA ILE A 97 4.38 5.61 5.93
C ILE A 97 4.17 6.90 6.74
N LEU A 98 3.22 6.90 7.67
CA LEU A 98 2.82 8.09 8.42
C LEU A 98 3.77 8.41 9.58
N ARG A 99 4.63 7.45 9.97
CA ARG A 99 5.55 7.55 11.12
C ARG A 99 4.85 7.98 12.40
N ARG A 100 3.60 7.56 12.57
CA ARG A 100 2.76 7.84 13.72
C ARG A 100 2.08 6.56 14.17
N LEU A 101 2.04 6.36 15.48
CA LEU A 101 1.22 5.32 16.07
C LEU A 101 -0.26 5.74 16.00
N PRO A 102 -1.18 4.78 15.83
CA PRO A 102 -2.61 5.05 15.92
C PRO A 102 -2.97 5.70 17.26
N LYS A 103 -4.05 6.48 17.29
CA LYS A 103 -4.63 6.99 18.53
C LYS A 103 -5.64 6.03 19.17
N PHE A 104 -5.73 4.81 18.64
CA PHE A 104 -6.63 3.76 19.12
C PHE A 104 -5.83 2.52 19.49
N VAL A 105 -6.37 1.76 20.43
CA VAL A 105 -5.87 0.47 20.87
C VAL A 105 -6.43 -0.56 19.89
N ALA A 106 -5.59 -1.14 19.02
CA ALA A 106 -6.01 -2.27 18.19
C ALA A 106 -6.33 -3.50 19.09
N GLY A 107 -7.07 -4.49 18.63
CA GLY A 107 -7.32 -5.69 19.45
C GLY A 107 -6.02 -6.43 19.78
N ASP A 108 -5.96 -7.17 20.89
CA ASP A 108 -4.74 -7.85 21.37
C ASP A 108 -4.03 -8.69 20.29
N ASN A 109 -4.80 -9.34 19.42
CA ASN A 109 -4.27 -10.15 18.33
C ASN A 109 -3.66 -9.29 17.21
N GLU A 110 -4.31 -8.21 16.84
CA GLU A 110 -3.86 -7.28 15.79
C GLU A 110 -2.62 -6.52 16.27
N GLN A 111 -2.60 -6.11 17.54
CA GLN A 111 -1.42 -5.50 18.16
C GLN A 111 -0.26 -6.46 18.21
N LYS A 112 -0.45 -7.74 18.57
CA LYS A 112 0.64 -8.73 18.59
C LYS A 112 1.20 -8.98 17.19
N ILE A 113 0.33 -9.09 16.18
CA ILE A 113 0.76 -9.27 14.78
C ILE A 113 1.47 -8.01 14.28
N ALA A 114 0.87 -6.83 14.49
CA ALA A 114 1.44 -5.55 14.10
C ALA A 114 2.75 -5.26 14.82
N ALA A 115 2.84 -5.50 16.13
CA ALA A 115 4.06 -5.33 16.91
C ALA A 115 5.16 -6.26 16.40
N LYS A 116 4.86 -7.53 16.11
CA LYS A 116 5.82 -8.50 15.55
C LYS A 116 6.28 -8.14 14.13
N LEU A 117 5.43 -7.48 13.35
CA LEU A 117 5.77 -6.94 12.04
C LEU A 117 6.57 -5.62 12.15
N LEU A 118 6.20 -4.72 13.07
CA LEU A 118 6.80 -3.40 13.30
C LEU A 118 8.18 -3.47 13.96
N THR A 119 8.38 -4.32 14.97
CA THR A 119 9.70 -4.45 15.67
C THR A 119 10.83 -4.88 14.74
N LYS A 120 10.53 -5.43 13.56
CA LYS A 120 11.53 -5.84 12.56
C LYS A 120 11.51 -4.99 11.28
N MET A 121 10.61 -4.01 11.18
CA MET A 121 10.50 -3.12 10.02
C MET A 121 11.24 -1.80 10.19
N PHE A 122 11.37 -1.30 11.42
CA PHE A 122 12.10 -0.05 11.67
C PHE A 122 13.56 -0.13 11.15
N ASP A 123 14.20 -1.29 11.25
CA ASP A 123 15.57 -1.50 10.74
C ASP A 123 15.69 -1.43 9.21
N GLN A 124 14.61 -1.72 8.46
CA GLN A 124 14.65 -1.78 6.99
C GLN A 124 14.09 -0.53 6.31
N LEU A 125 13.07 0.12 6.89
CA LEU A 125 12.46 1.32 6.31
C LEU A 125 13.29 2.60 6.55
N ILE A 126 14.11 2.64 7.61
CA ILE A 126 15.07 3.74 7.84
C ILE A 126 16.13 3.77 6.72
N CYS A 127 16.52 2.61 6.18
CA CYS A 127 17.49 2.51 5.09
C CYS A 127 16.93 2.88 3.71
N ALA A 128 15.61 2.88 3.53
CA ALA A 128 14.98 3.05 2.22
C ALA A 128 14.85 4.51 1.73
N ASN A 129 15.34 5.50 2.49
CA ASN A 129 15.39 6.92 2.11
C ASN A 129 14.17 7.36 1.29
N LEU A 130 12.98 7.29 1.90
CA LEU A 130 11.78 7.88 1.31
C LEU A 130 11.98 9.39 1.23
N SER A 131 12.38 9.88 0.06
CA SER A 131 12.35 11.30 -0.24
C SER A 131 10.94 11.82 0.05
N PRO A 132 10.78 12.98 0.70
CA PRO A 132 9.47 13.59 0.90
C PRO A 132 8.73 13.65 -0.43
N PHE A 133 7.49 13.16 -0.44
CA PHE A 133 6.61 13.33 -1.58
C PHE A 133 6.34 14.82 -1.74
N GLU A 134 6.86 15.44 -2.80
CA GLU A 134 6.49 16.80 -3.17
C GLU A 134 4.99 16.80 -3.52
N SER A 135 4.21 17.42 -2.63
CA SER A 135 2.84 17.80 -2.93
C SER A 135 2.89 18.70 -4.16
N ALA A 136 2.20 18.29 -5.23
CA ALA A 136 2.11 18.99 -6.51
C ALA A 136 1.27 20.30 -6.41
N ASN A 137 1.49 21.08 -5.36
CA ASN A 137 1.07 22.47 -5.25
C ASN A 137 2.31 23.33 -5.49
N GLY A 138 2.63 23.52 -6.77
CA GLY A 138 3.65 24.46 -7.20
C GLY A 138 3.38 25.85 -6.65
N ARG A 139 4.20 26.28 -5.69
CA ARG A 139 4.51 27.70 -5.50
C ARG A 139 5.92 27.89 -6.06
N PRO A 140 6.15 28.81 -7.01
CA PRO A 140 7.49 29.06 -7.49
C PRO A 140 8.37 29.54 -6.33
N ALA A 141 9.54 28.92 -6.19
CA ALA A 141 10.56 29.37 -5.26
C ALA A 141 10.86 30.85 -5.53
N LYS A 142 10.70 31.70 -4.51
CA LYS A 142 11.17 33.08 -4.60
C LYS A 142 12.69 33.05 -4.75
N LEU A 143 13.14 33.40 -5.96
CA LEU A 143 14.52 33.71 -6.28
C LEU A 143 14.99 34.82 -5.33
N GLY A 144 15.81 34.44 -4.35
CA GLY A 144 16.46 35.39 -3.45
C GLY A 144 17.37 36.28 -4.26
N THR A 145 17.02 37.56 -4.35
CA THR A 145 17.89 38.59 -4.89
C THR A 145 19.08 38.74 -3.96
N SER A 146 20.27 38.42 -4.46
CA SER A 146 21.52 38.89 -3.87
C SER A 146 21.51 40.42 -3.96
N LYS A 147 21.56 41.07 -2.80
CA LYS A 147 21.95 42.48 -2.70
C LYS A 147 23.34 42.52 -2.08
N LEU A 148 24.25 43.06 -2.91
CA LEU A 148 25.45 43.85 -2.63
C LEU A 148 26.48 43.27 -1.65
#